data_AF-B8KXI5-F1
#
_entry.id   AF-B8KXI5-F1
#
_cell.length_a   1.000
_cell.length_b   1.000
_cell.length_c   1.000
_cell.angle_alpha   90.00
_cell.angle_beta   90.00
_cell.angle_gamma   90.00
#
_symmetry.space_group_name_H-M   'P 1'
#
loop_
_entity.id
_entity.type
_entity.pdbx_description
1 polymer ?
#
loop_
_entity_poly.entity_id
_entity_poly.type
_entity_poly.pdbx_seq_one_letter_code
_entity_poly.pdbx_strand_id
1 'polypeptide(L)'
;MSGRSGCGLCGKESLEQALMPLPRLADTPKPSLGAIQKAVNSLRGLQPIQQQTSASHAAVWCDAEGNLGLLREDVGRHNALDKLIGALAGQRRNSAPPNAASQSGFVLITSRASYEIVAKTAIAGVGSLVALSAPTSLAVETALRCNLNLIAFAGAAPMVYAESTACSP
;
A
#
# COMPACT_ATOMS: atom_id res chain seq x y z
N MET A 1 17.33 -37.20 20.96
CA MET A 1 17.37 -36.06 20.01
C MET A 1 15.94 -35.72 19.64
N SER A 2 15.32 -34.78 20.35
CA SER A 2 13.94 -34.35 20.10
C SER A 2 13.93 -33.22 19.08
N GLY A 3 13.18 -33.41 17.99
CA GLY A 3 13.01 -32.40 16.94
C GLY A 3 12.37 -31.14 17.49
N ARG A 4 13.01 -30.00 17.26
CA ARG A 4 12.45 -28.67 17.51
C ARG A 4 11.44 -28.32 16.40
N SER A 5 10.22 -28.82 16.53
CA SER A 5 9.05 -28.29 15.83
C SER A 5 8.28 -27.38 16.78
N GLY A 6 8.79 -26.15 16.96
CA GLY A 6 8.08 -25.10 17.68
C GLY A 6 8.14 -23.83 16.86
N CYS A 7 7.00 -23.33 16.37
CA CYS A 7 6.94 -22.11 15.55
C CYS A 7 7.16 -20.81 16.35
N GLY A 8 7.66 -20.89 17.59
CA GLY A 8 8.31 -19.79 18.31
C GLY A 8 7.54 -18.48 18.49
N LEU A 9 6.24 -18.41 18.20
CA LEU A 9 5.46 -17.15 18.17
C LEU A 9 4.04 -17.29 18.74
N CYS A 10 3.79 -18.28 19.61
CA CYS A 10 2.55 -18.34 20.39
C CYS A 10 2.54 -17.32 21.53
N GLY A 11 2.47 -16.04 21.19
CA GLY A 11 2.26 -14.95 22.15
C GLY A 11 2.02 -13.66 21.40
N LYS A 12 0.79 -13.14 21.44
CA LYS A 12 0.45 -11.81 20.89
C LYS A 12 1.41 -10.72 21.42
N GLU A 13 1.91 -10.89 22.65
CA GLU A 13 2.94 -10.04 23.26
C GLU A 13 4.28 -10.05 22.52
N SER A 14 4.73 -11.20 21.99
CA SER A 14 5.95 -11.28 21.18
C SER A 14 5.80 -10.60 19.82
N LEU A 15 4.58 -10.59 19.27
CA LEU A 15 4.29 -9.86 18.05
C LEU A 15 4.30 -8.35 18.33
N GLU A 16 3.59 -7.89 19.37
CA GLU A 16 3.56 -6.47 19.77
C GLU A 16 4.96 -5.90 20.05
N GLN A 17 5.84 -6.69 20.69
CA GLN A 17 7.24 -6.32 20.91
C GLN A 17 8.10 -6.31 19.63
N ALA A 18 7.69 -7.03 18.58
CA ALA A 18 8.37 -7.06 17.29
C ALA A 18 7.87 -5.98 16.30
N LEU A 19 6.74 -5.33 16.58
CA LEU A 19 6.20 -4.26 15.73
C LEU A 19 6.98 -2.96 15.97
N MET A 20 7.68 -2.49 14.94
CA MET A 20 8.32 -1.17 14.99
C MET A 20 7.29 -0.04 15.14
N PRO A 21 7.63 1.05 15.86
CA PRO A 21 6.79 2.24 15.87
C PRO A 21 6.67 2.80 14.45
N LEU A 22 5.43 3.00 14.00
CA LEU A 22 5.12 3.53 12.67
C LEU A 22 4.65 4.99 12.78
N PRO A 23 4.92 5.82 11.75
CA PRO A 23 4.44 7.19 11.74
C PRO A 23 2.91 7.22 11.63
N ARG A 24 2.27 8.15 12.36
CA ARG A 24 0.89 8.56 12.09
C ARG A 24 0.93 9.60 10.96
N LEU A 25 0.25 9.31 9.86
CA LEU A 25 0.19 10.17 8.68
C LEU A 25 -0.76 11.35 8.92
N ALA A 26 -0.52 12.44 8.18
CA ALA A 26 -1.45 13.55 8.09
C ALA A 26 -2.76 13.12 7.41
N ASP A 27 -3.83 13.88 7.70
CA ASP A 27 -5.14 13.57 7.16
C ASP A 27 -5.12 13.60 5.64
N THR A 28 -5.55 12.51 5.03
CA THR A 28 -5.48 12.32 3.59
C THR A 28 -6.86 12.03 3.04
N PRO A 29 -7.37 12.82 2.08
CA PRO A 29 -8.62 12.51 1.42
C PRO A 29 -8.58 11.11 0.81
N LYS A 30 -9.63 10.33 1.07
CA LYS A 30 -9.79 9.01 0.45
C LYS A 30 -9.92 9.16 -1.07
N PRO A 31 -9.27 8.31 -1.87
CA PRO A 31 -9.45 8.32 -3.32
C PRO A 31 -10.92 8.14 -3.71
N SER A 32 -11.34 8.86 -4.76
CA SER A 32 -12.70 8.71 -5.28
C SER A 32 -12.88 7.33 -5.93
N LEU A 33 -14.12 6.82 -5.95
CA LEU A 33 -14.43 5.56 -6.62
C LEU A 33 -14.04 5.60 -8.10
N GLY A 34 -14.29 6.73 -8.78
CA GLY A 34 -13.93 6.94 -10.18
C GLY A 34 -12.41 6.88 -10.43
N ALA A 35 -11.61 7.48 -9.54
CA ALA A 35 -10.15 7.42 -9.62
C ALA A 35 -9.63 5.99 -9.44
N ILE A 36 -10.17 5.24 -8.47
CA ILE A 36 -9.82 3.83 -8.26
C ILE A 36 -10.16 2.99 -9.49
N GLN A 37 -11.38 3.10 -10.01
CA GLN A 37 -11.83 2.35 -11.19
C GLN A 37 -10.99 2.67 -12.43
N LYS A 38 -10.68 3.95 -12.66
CA LYS A 38 -9.81 4.38 -13.76
C LYS A 38 -8.40 3.77 -13.66
N ALA A 39 -7.79 3.81 -12.47
CA ALA A 39 -6.48 3.26 -12.23
C ALA A 39 -6.46 1.74 -12.47
N VAL A 40 -7.45 1.01 -11.91
CA VAL A 40 -7.59 -0.44 -12.06
C VAL A 40 -7.78 -0.84 -13.54
N ASN A 41 -8.62 -0.13 -14.28
CA ASN A 41 -8.87 -0.41 -15.69
C ASN A 41 -7.63 -0.15 -16.56
N SER A 42 -6.88 0.91 -16.25
CA SER A 42 -5.65 1.28 -16.97
C SER A 42 -4.50 0.29 -16.71
N LEU A 43 -4.50 -0.40 -15.56
CA LEU A 43 -3.40 -1.23 -15.10
C LEU A 43 -3.16 -2.48 -15.96
N ARG A 44 -4.21 -3.10 -16.52
CA ARG A 44 -4.08 -4.36 -17.28
C ARG A 44 -3.16 -4.25 -18.49
N GLY A 45 -3.15 -3.10 -19.15
CA GLY A 45 -2.35 -2.85 -20.36
C GLY A 45 -0.86 -2.57 -20.08
N LEU A 46 -0.48 -2.32 -18.83
CA LEU A 46 0.84 -1.76 -18.47
C LEU A 46 1.71 -2.71 -17.64
N GLN A 47 1.39 -4.00 -17.61
CA GLN A 47 2.13 -5.03 -16.85
C GLN A 47 2.72 -6.08 -17.81
N PRO A 48 3.80 -5.77 -18.54
CA PRO A 48 4.38 -6.69 -19.52
C PRO A 48 4.82 -8.03 -18.91
N ILE A 49 5.35 -8.04 -17.68
CA ILE A 49 5.78 -9.29 -17.04
C ILE A 49 4.54 -10.12 -16.69
N GLN A 50 3.51 -9.50 -16.12
CA GLN A 50 2.26 -10.20 -15.80
C GLN A 50 1.58 -10.74 -17.06
N GLN A 51 1.58 -9.99 -18.16
CA GLN A 51 0.99 -10.42 -19.43
C GLN A 51 1.70 -11.65 -20.01
N GLN A 52 3.02 -11.74 -19.86
CA GLN A 52 3.81 -12.84 -20.40
C GLN A 52 3.83 -14.07 -19.49
N THR A 53 3.78 -13.88 -18.17
CA THR A 53 4.09 -14.94 -17.20
C THR A 53 2.95 -15.26 -16.25
N SER A 54 1.99 -14.34 -16.07
CA SER A 54 0.98 -14.39 -15.00
C SER A 54 1.53 -14.57 -13.58
N ALA A 55 2.83 -14.31 -13.38
CA ALA A 55 3.57 -14.67 -12.17
C ALA A 55 4.19 -13.45 -11.46
N SER A 56 3.70 -12.23 -11.73
CA SER A 56 4.16 -11.01 -11.08
C SER A 56 3.05 -10.32 -10.28
N HIS A 57 3.49 -9.55 -9.31
CA HIS A 57 2.71 -8.50 -8.66
C HIS A 57 3.16 -7.14 -9.17
N ALA A 58 2.25 -6.16 -9.11
CA ALA A 58 2.55 -4.77 -9.41
C ALA A 58 2.19 -3.89 -8.22
N ALA A 59 3.00 -2.84 -8.04
CA ALA A 59 2.69 -1.68 -7.21
C ALA A 59 2.77 -0.42 -8.06
N VAL A 60 1.78 0.45 -7.93
CA VAL A 60 1.62 1.62 -8.80
C VAL A 60 1.30 2.86 -8.00
N TRP A 61 2.00 3.96 -8.26
CA TRP A 61 1.60 5.29 -7.81
C TRP A 61 0.54 5.84 -8.76
N CYS A 62 -0.58 6.27 -8.21
CA CYS A 62 -1.67 6.93 -8.93
C CYS A 62 -1.85 8.34 -8.37
N ASP A 63 -2.11 9.31 -9.24
CA ASP A 63 -2.54 10.65 -8.79
C ASP A 63 -3.98 10.64 -8.26
N ALA A 64 -4.46 11.79 -7.78
CA ALA A 64 -5.80 11.93 -7.21
C ALA A 64 -6.92 11.62 -8.22
N GLU A 65 -6.65 11.82 -9.51
CA GLU A 65 -7.57 11.57 -10.62
C GLU A 65 -7.50 10.13 -11.13
N GLY A 66 -6.63 9.29 -10.57
CA GLY A 66 -6.46 7.89 -10.94
C GLY A 66 -5.64 7.67 -12.21
N ASN A 67 -4.86 8.65 -12.67
CA ASN A 67 -3.85 8.42 -13.71
C ASN A 67 -2.68 7.64 -13.10
N LEU A 68 -2.16 6.68 -13.87
CA LEU A 68 -1.02 5.86 -13.43
C LEU A 68 0.29 6.64 -13.67
N GLY A 69 1.06 6.83 -12.62
CA GLY A 69 2.40 7.42 -12.67
C GLY A 69 3.47 6.34 -12.77
N LEU A 70 4.11 6.03 -11.65
CA LEU A 70 5.13 4.99 -11.57
C LEU A 70 4.52 3.61 -11.35
N LEU A 71 4.89 2.64 -12.18
CA LEU A 71 4.53 1.22 -12.04
C LEU A 71 5.77 0.36 -11.87
N ARG A 72 5.74 -0.58 -10.91
CA ARG A 72 6.83 -1.55 -10.69
C ARG A 72 6.29 -2.95 -10.54
N GLU A 73 6.86 -3.88 -11.29
CA GLU A 73 6.57 -5.32 -11.22
C GLU A 73 7.68 -6.09 -10.49
N ASP A 74 7.28 -7.15 -9.81
CA ASP A 74 8.17 -8.17 -9.25
C ASP A 74 7.39 -9.46 -8.97
N VAL A 75 8.06 -10.61 -8.93
CA VAL A 75 7.45 -11.87 -8.48
C VAL A 75 6.98 -11.75 -7.03
N GLY A 76 7.73 -11.05 -6.18
CA GLY A 76 7.37 -10.77 -4.80
C GLY A 76 6.60 -9.46 -4.63
N ARG A 77 5.41 -9.51 -4.04
CA ARG A 77 4.60 -8.31 -3.75
C ARG A 77 5.33 -7.22 -2.94
N HIS A 78 6.17 -7.63 -1.98
CA HIS A 78 6.94 -6.69 -1.16
C HIS A 78 7.99 -5.96 -1.99
N ASN A 79 8.66 -6.70 -2.89
CA ASN A 79 9.68 -6.14 -3.78
C ASN A 79 9.06 -5.18 -4.79
N ALA A 80 7.87 -5.51 -5.33
CA ALA A 80 7.14 -4.60 -6.22
C ALA A 80 6.87 -3.26 -5.52
N LEU A 81 6.41 -3.30 -4.28
CA LEU A 81 6.20 -2.10 -3.46
C LEU A 81 7.52 -1.38 -3.13
N ASP A 82 8.57 -2.09 -2.74
CA ASP A 82 9.87 -1.49 -2.40
C ASP A 82 10.49 -0.76 -3.60
N LYS A 83 10.41 -1.37 -4.80
CA LYS A 83 10.84 -0.73 -6.05
C LYS A 83 10.05 0.56 -6.33
N LEU A 84 8.75 0.56 -6.06
CA LEU A 84 7.90 1.75 -6.23
C LEU A 84 8.32 2.84 -5.25
N ILE A 85 8.46 2.50 -3.96
CA ILE A 85 8.88 3.43 -2.91
C ILE A 85 10.25 4.03 -3.24
N GLY A 86 11.22 3.20 -3.64
CA GLY A 86 12.54 3.66 -4.06
C GLY A 86 12.48 4.61 -5.25
N ALA A 87 11.62 4.34 -6.24
CA ALA A 87 11.44 5.21 -7.40
C ALA A 87 10.79 6.55 -7.03
N LEU A 88 9.77 6.55 -6.15
CA LEU A 88 9.15 7.77 -5.62
C LEU A 88 10.15 8.61 -4.82
N ALA A 89 10.95 7.98 -3.96
CA ALA A 89 12.02 8.66 -3.22
C ALA A 89 13.07 9.28 -4.15
N GLY A 90 13.42 8.57 -5.24
CA GLY A 90 14.28 9.10 -6.30
C GLY A 90 13.73 10.37 -6.95
N GLN A 91 12.45 10.38 -7.33
CA GLN A 91 11.80 11.56 -7.92
C GLN A 91 11.75 12.76 -6.95
N ARG A 92 11.46 12.52 -5.66
CA ARG A 92 11.43 13.57 -4.63
C ARG A 92 12.77 14.27 -4.44
N ARG A 93 13.89 13.54 -4.51
CA ARG A 93 15.24 14.13 -4.38
C ARG A 93 15.62 15.05 -5.53
N ASN A 94 15.09 14.80 -6.72
CA ASN A 94 15.43 15.54 -7.95
C ASN A 94 14.45 16.69 -8.24
N SER A 95 13.44 16.89 -7.40
CA SER A 95 12.41 17.93 -7.56
C SER A 95 12.61 19.04 -6.52
N ALA A 96 12.26 20.28 -6.86
CA ALA A 96 12.16 21.38 -5.89
C ALA A 96 11.23 20.98 -4.72
N PRO A 97 11.39 21.56 -3.51
CA PRO A 97 10.63 21.13 -2.33
C PRO A 97 9.13 21.08 -2.66
N PRO A 98 8.45 19.95 -2.40
CA PRO A 98 7.09 19.77 -2.83
C PRO A 98 6.20 20.80 -2.12
N ASN A 99 5.47 21.57 -2.91
CA ASN A 99 4.24 22.21 -2.47
C ASN A 99 3.28 21.12 -1.97
N ALA A 100 2.53 21.37 -0.89
CA ALA A 100 1.67 20.39 -0.23
C ALA A 100 0.66 19.68 -1.17
N ALA A 101 0.32 20.31 -2.31
CA ALA A 101 -0.52 19.73 -3.36
C ALA A 101 0.10 18.51 -4.07
N SER A 102 1.45 18.41 -4.11
CA SER A 102 2.18 17.33 -4.80
C SER A 102 2.15 15.98 -4.05
N GLN A 103 1.42 15.88 -2.94
CA GLN A 103 1.27 14.65 -2.14
C GLN A 103 -0.09 13.96 -2.30
N SER A 104 -0.97 14.49 -3.15
CA SER A 104 -2.29 13.89 -3.39
C SER A 104 -2.19 12.71 -4.36
N GLY A 105 -2.56 11.52 -3.90
CA GLY A 105 -2.49 10.29 -4.67
C GLY A 105 -2.63 9.04 -3.82
N PHE A 106 -2.49 7.88 -4.43
CA PHE A 106 -2.59 6.59 -3.75
C PHE A 106 -1.68 5.55 -4.37
N VAL A 107 -1.29 4.55 -3.57
CA VAL A 107 -0.63 3.35 -4.07
C VAL A 107 -1.69 2.30 -4.39
N LEU A 108 -1.66 1.75 -5.60
CA LEU A 108 -2.44 0.59 -6.02
C LEU A 108 -1.55 -0.65 -6.07
N ILE A 109 -1.94 -1.74 -5.40
CA ILE A 109 -1.24 -3.03 -5.45
C ILE A 109 -2.13 -4.14 -5.99
N THR A 110 -1.54 -5.08 -6.74
CA THR A 110 -2.27 -6.25 -7.26
C THR A 110 -2.36 -7.41 -6.28
N SER A 111 -1.66 -7.34 -5.15
CA SER A 111 -1.64 -8.37 -4.12
C SER A 111 -2.65 -8.14 -3.01
N ARG A 112 -2.68 -9.05 -2.04
CA ARG A 112 -3.26 -8.80 -0.71
C ARG A 112 -2.48 -7.70 0.03
N ALA A 113 -3.15 -7.04 0.98
CA ALA A 113 -2.50 -6.13 1.92
C ALA A 113 -2.18 -6.86 3.24
N SER A 114 -0.89 -7.02 3.55
CA SER A 114 -0.41 -7.49 4.85
C SER A 114 0.05 -6.32 5.72
N TYR A 115 0.36 -6.61 6.98
CA TYR A 115 0.98 -5.66 7.90
C TYR A 115 2.17 -4.94 7.27
N GLU A 116 3.11 -5.68 6.70
CA GLU A 116 4.36 -5.17 6.15
C GLU A 116 4.13 -4.24 4.96
N ILE A 117 3.12 -4.55 4.13
CA ILE A 117 2.72 -3.72 3.00
C ILE A 117 2.17 -2.37 3.48
N VAL A 118 1.30 -2.39 4.48
CA VAL A 118 0.75 -1.15 5.09
C VAL A 118 1.86 -0.35 5.77
N ALA A 119 2.70 -1.01 6.57
CA ALA A 119 3.81 -0.38 7.28
C ALA A 119 4.78 0.34 6.31
N LYS A 120 5.19 -0.33 5.23
CA LYS A 120 6.04 0.27 4.20
C LYS A 120 5.38 1.46 3.50
N THR A 121 4.08 1.35 3.22
CA THR A 121 3.32 2.45 2.60
C THR A 121 3.25 3.67 3.52
N ALA A 122 3.02 3.45 4.82
CA ALA A 122 3.03 4.51 5.83
C ALA A 122 4.42 5.13 6.01
N ILE A 123 5.48 4.33 6.09
CA ILE A 123 6.88 4.81 6.15
C ILE A 123 7.23 5.65 4.91
N ALA A 124 6.69 5.31 3.74
CA ALA A 124 6.87 6.08 2.51
C ALA A 124 6.10 7.42 2.48
N GLY A 125 5.27 7.69 3.51
CA GLY A 125 4.45 8.89 3.61
C GLY A 125 3.25 8.90 2.68
N VAL A 126 2.75 7.74 2.27
CA VAL A 126 1.58 7.64 1.37
C VAL A 126 0.32 7.39 2.20
N GLY A 127 -0.62 8.34 2.18
CA GLY A 127 -1.84 8.30 2.99
C GLY A 127 -2.93 7.33 2.53
N SER A 128 -2.80 6.74 1.33
CA SER A 128 -3.83 5.85 0.78
C SER A 128 -3.22 4.64 0.08
N LEU A 129 -3.65 3.45 0.52
CA LEU A 129 -3.33 2.16 -0.08
C LEU A 129 -4.60 1.48 -0.62
N VAL A 130 -4.57 1.11 -1.89
CA VAL A 130 -5.64 0.42 -2.59
C VAL A 130 -5.13 -0.95 -3.03
N ALA A 131 -5.81 -2.02 -2.65
CA ALA A 131 -5.47 -3.39 -3.00
C ALA A 131 -6.52 -4.03 -3.90
N LEU A 132 -6.07 -4.80 -4.91
CA LEU A 132 -6.99 -5.63 -5.70
C LEU A 132 -7.56 -6.81 -4.90
N SER A 133 -6.87 -7.25 -3.83
CA SER A 133 -7.25 -8.40 -3.02
C SER A 133 -7.40 -8.03 -1.53
N ALA A 134 -7.77 -9.02 -0.70
CA ALA A 134 -8.14 -8.83 0.70
C ALA A 134 -6.98 -8.30 1.58
N PRO A 135 -7.28 -7.52 2.62
CA PRO A 135 -6.35 -7.22 3.71
C PRO A 135 -6.40 -8.30 4.80
N THR A 136 -5.36 -8.39 5.64
CA THR A 136 -5.42 -9.15 6.91
C THR A 136 -5.90 -8.26 8.05
N SER A 137 -6.41 -8.84 9.15
CA SER A 137 -6.85 -8.05 10.32
C SER A 137 -5.76 -7.14 10.87
N LEU A 138 -4.53 -7.66 10.99
CA LEU A 138 -3.38 -6.86 11.43
C LEU A 138 -3.04 -5.71 10.46
N ALA A 139 -3.28 -5.88 9.16
CA ALA A 139 -3.10 -4.80 8.18
C ALA A 139 -4.12 -3.68 8.41
N VAL A 140 -5.38 -4.04 8.70
CA VAL A 140 -6.46 -3.09 9.02
C VAL A 140 -6.14 -2.30 10.30
N GLU A 141 -5.79 -2.99 11.38
CA GLU A 141 -5.40 -2.38 12.65
C GLU A 141 -4.21 -1.42 12.48
N THR A 142 -3.25 -1.81 11.66
CA THR A 142 -2.06 -0.99 11.37
C THR A 142 -2.42 0.24 10.54
N ALA A 143 -3.30 0.11 9.55
CA ALA A 143 -3.74 1.24 8.75
C ALA A 143 -4.46 2.29 9.61
N LEU A 144 -5.33 1.86 10.53
CA LEU A 144 -6.00 2.74 11.49
C LEU A 144 -4.99 3.47 12.39
N ARG A 145 -4.01 2.76 12.96
CA ARG A 145 -2.95 3.34 13.80
C ARG A 145 -2.11 4.37 13.05
N CYS A 146 -1.82 4.12 11.78
CA CYS A 146 -1.03 5.00 10.93
C CYS A 146 -1.85 6.15 10.31
N ASN A 147 -3.17 6.23 10.55
CA ASN A 147 -4.07 7.17 9.87
C ASN A 147 -4.04 7.04 8.33
N LEU A 148 -3.94 5.80 7.83
CA LEU A 148 -3.84 5.46 6.41
C LEU A 148 -5.18 4.92 5.89
N ASN A 149 -5.64 5.43 4.74
CA ASN A 149 -6.79 4.87 4.03
C ASN A 149 -6.44 3.51 3.45
N LEU A 150 -7.14 2.46 3.87
CA LEU A 150 -6.99 1.11 3.32
C LEU A 150 -8.27 0.69 2.59
N ILE A 151 -8.16 0.55 1.27
CA ILE A 151 -9.24 0.10 0.40
C ILE A 151 -8.83 -1.23 -0.23
N ALA A 152 -9.74 -2.19 -0.32
CA ALA A 152 -9.49 -3.50 -0.91
C ALA A 152 -10.58 -3.91 -1.89
N PHE A 153 -10.35 -5.02 -2.59
CA PHE A 153 -11.24 -5.54 -3.64
C PHE A 153 -11.47 -4.55 -4.78
N ALA A 154 -10.45 -3.74 -5.09
CA ALA A 154 -10.56 -2.66 -6.07
C ALA A 154 -10.84 -3.13 -7.51
N GLY A 155 -10.58 -4.42 -7.81
CA GLY A 155 -10.91 -5.04 -9.09
C GLY A 155 -12.39 -5.47 -9.24
N ALA A 156 -13.17 -5.42 -8.16
CA ALA A 156 -14.58 -5.82 -8.14
C ALA A 156 -15.42 -4.69 -7.52
N ALA A 157 -15.74 -4.81 -6.23
CA ALA A 157 -16.43 -3.79 -5.45
C ALA A 157 -15.46 -3.22 -4.40
N PRO A 158 -14.85 -2.04 -4.64
CA PRO A 158 -13.92 -1.44 -3.69
C PRO A 158 -14.60 -1.21 -2.32
N MET A 159 -14.00 -1.74 -1.26
CA MET A 159 -14.49 -1.60 0.11
C MET A 159 -13.44 -0.92 0.99
N VAL A 160 -13.90 0.00 1.84
CA VAL A 160 -13.03 0.70 2.79
C VAL A 160 -12.90 -0.13 4.06
N TYR A 161 -11.66 -0.41 4.46
CA TYR A 161 -11.32 -1.17 5.66
C TYR A 161 -10.73 -0.29 6.76
N ALA A 162 -10.05 0.79 6.38
CA ALA A 162 -9.59 1.84 7.28
C ALA A 162 -9.71 3.18 6.56
N GLU A 163 -10.08 4.22 7.27
CA GLU A 163 -10.22 5.57 6.75
C GLU A 163 -9.37 6.52 7.60
N SER A 164 -8.68 7.43 6.92
CA SER A 164 -7.95 8.52 7.53
C SER A 164 -8.96 9.46 8.17
N THR A 165 -8.87 9.63 9.48
CA THR A 165 -9.76 10.50 10.25
C THR A 165 -9.02 11.74 10.67
N ALA A 166 -9.66 12.89 10.44
CA ALA A 166 -9.22 14.14 11.04
C ALA A 166 -9.08 13.93 12.53
N CYS A 167 -7.89 14.23 13.07
CA CYS A 167 -7.72 14.26 14.51
C CYS A 167 -8.74 15.26 15.05
N SER A 168 -9.77 14.77 15.74
CA SER A 168 -10.66 15.66 16.48
C SER A 168 -9.79 16.40 17.51
N PRO A 169 -9.93 17.73 17.64
CA PRO A 169 -9.13 18.53 18.56
C PRO A 169 -9.30 18.09 20.02
#